data_AF-S0E3B9-F1
#
_entry.id   AF-S0E3B9-F1
#
_cell.length_a   1.000
_cell.length_b   1.000
_cell.length_c   1.000
_cell.angle_alpha   90.00
_cell.angle_beta   90.00
_cell.angle_gamma   90.00
#
_symmetry.space_group_name_H-M   'P 1'
#
loop_
_entity.id
_entity.type
_entity.pdbx_description
1 polymer ?
#
loop_
_entity_poly.entity_id
_entity_poly.type
_entity_poly.pdbx_seq_one_letter_code
_entity_poly.pdbx_strand_id
1 'polypeptide(L)'
;MSPKRDAAVFGPKLRKAHANVGRYLATGYVSELIGLEDYAIPHVQGHKTTGYYLRNEATTSIIALMRGGEPMAFGVSEVFPQAMFIHASSVGDVKMHHVQGQSNVILVDSVVNSSKSVTEFIKRVVRLEPNINITVVAGVVQAEAIAEDYLFAKVMRRHGAGLVALRVSENKFTGTETTDTGNRLFNTTHLG
;
A
#
# COMPACT_ATOMS: atom_id res chain seq x y z
N MET A 1 -10.15 -0.29 -13.30
CA MET A 1 -8.75 -0.44 -13.78
C MET A 1 -8.37 0.62 -14.82
N SER A 2 -9.14 0.75 -15.91
CA SER A 2 -8.87 1.64 -17.05
C SER A 2 -8.70 3.14 -16.71
N PRO A 3 -9.46 3.74 -15.77
CA PRO A 3 -9.35 5.17 -15.49
C PRO A 3 -7.97 5.62 -14.96
N LYS A 4 -7.15 4.70 -14.41
CA LYS A 4 -5.79 5.04 -13.93
C LYS A 4 -4.79 5.25 -15.09
N ARG A 5 -5.06 4.67 -16.26
CA ARG A 5 -4.21 4.78 -17.46
C ARG A 5 -4.73 5.79 -18.47
N ASP A 6 -5.99 6.18 -18.37
CA ASP A 6 -6.56 7.21 -19.22
C ASP A 6 -5.90 8.56 -18.92
N ALA A 7 -5.18 9.11 -19.90
CA ALA A 7 -4.48 10.39 -19.78
C ALA A 7 -5.46 11.56 -19.57
N ALA A 8 -6.72 11.42 -20.01
CA ALA A 8 -7.77 12.41 -19.79
C ALA A 8 -8.30 12.42 -18.34
N VAL A 9 -7.93 11.43 -17.52
CA VAL A 9 -8.33 11.33 -16.10
C VAL A 9 -7.19 11.84 -15.21
N PHE A 10 -7.47 12.90 -14.46
CA PHE A 10 -6.53 13.55 -13.53
C PHE A 10 -7.28 14.13 -12.32
N GLY A 11 -6.52 14.59 -11.32
CA GLY A 11 -7.06 15.26 -10.13
C GLY A 11 -7.99 14.36 -9.31
N PRO A 12 -9.09 14.91 -8.75
CA PRO A 12 -10.01 14.17 -7.87
C PRO A 12 -10.56 12.86 -8.47
N LYS A 13 -10.85 12.85 -9.78
CA LYS A 13 -11.35 11.64 -10.47
C LYS A 13 -10.30 10.53 -10.48
N LEU A 14 -9.04 10.88 -10.74
CA LEU A 14 -7.93 9.93 -10.70
C LEU A 14 -7.71 9.43 -9.26
N ARG A 15 -7.73 10.32 -8.26
CA ARG A 15 -7.63 9.92 -6.84
C ARG A 15 -8.70 8.92 -6.45
N LYS A 16 -9.96 9.13 -6.84
CA LYS A 16 -11.05 8.18 -6.55
C LYS A 16 -10.83 6.82 -7.23
N ALA A 17 -10.29 6.81 -8.44
CA ALA A 17 -9.94 5.56 -9.13
C ALA A 17 -8.82 4.78 -8.39
N HIS A 18 -7.83 5.47 -7.82
CA HIS A 18 -6.80 4.85 -6.99
C HIS A 18 -7.36 4.33 -5.65
N ALA A 19 -8.23 5.09 -4.98
CA ALA A 19 -8.92 4.64 -3.77
C ALA A 19 -9.76 3.39 -4.00
N ASN A 20 -10.55 3.37 -5.08
CA ASN A 20 -11.34 2.19 -5.43
C ASN A 20 -10.48 0.94 -5.67
N VAL A 21 -9.27 1.11 -6.21
CA VAL A 21 -8.31 0.01 -6.37
C VAL A 21 -7.74 -0.41 -5.03
N GLY A 22 -7.36 0.53 -4.17
CA GLY A 22 -6.88 0.22 -2.82
C GLY A 22 -7.90 -0.61 -2.05
N ARG A 23 -9.17 -0.21 -2.09
CA ARG A 23 -10.29 -0.94 -1.50
C ARG A 23 -10.44 -2.35 -2.06
N TYR A 24 -10.40 -2.49 -3.39
CA TYR A 24 -10.48 -3.80 -4.05
C TYR A 24 -9.33 -4.73 -3.62
N LEU A 25 -8.09 -4.23 -3.65
CA LEU A 25 -6.91 -5.02 -3.27
C LEU A 25 -6.94 -5.40 -1.78
N ALA A 26 -7.38 -4.47 -0.93
CA ALA A 26 -7.48 -4.69 0.51
C ALA A 26 -8.52 -5.77 0.84
N THR A 27 -9.74 -5.63 0.32
CA THR A 27 -10.84 -6.59 0.58
C THR A 27 -10.56 -7.98 0.01
N GLY A 28 -9.94 -8.08 -1.17
CA GLY A 28 -9.76 -9.35 -1.87
C GLY A 28 -8.47 -10.09 -1.51
N TYR A 29 -7.34 -9.39 -1.48
CA TYR A 29 -6.02 -10.05 -1.50
C TYR A 29 -5.17 -9.76 -0.27
N VAL A 30 -5.26 -8.54 0.30
CA VAL A 30 -4.54 -8.24 1.55
C VAL A 30 -5.16 -9.02 2.71
N SER A 31 -6.49 -9.08 2.78
CA SER A 31 -7.23 -9.90 3.74
C SER A 31 -6.91 -11.40 3.62
N GLU A 32 -6.74 -11.93 2.41
CA GLU A 32 -6.35 -13.32 2.17
C GLU A 32 -4.91 -13.58 2.65
N LEU A 33 -4.00 -12.65 2.36
CA LEU A 33 -2.58 -12.78 2.70
C LEU A 33 -2.30 -12.65 4.20
N ILE A 34 -2.90 -11.67 4.88
CA ILE A 34 -2.72 -11.44 6.33
C ILE A 34 -3.65 -12.35 7.15
N GLY A 35 -4.81 -12.70 6.59
CA GLY A 35 -5.86 -13.45 7.25
C GLY A 35 -6.89 -12.55 7.95
N LEU A 36 -8.00 -13.17 8.33
CA LEU A 36 -9.06 -12.55 9.14
C LEU A 36 -9.03 -13.08 10.58
N GLU A 37 -9.67 -12.32 11.46
CA GLU A 37 -9.97 -12.71 12.83
C GLU A 37 -11.44 -12.46 13.17
N ASP A 38 -12.00 -13.38 13.95
CA ASP A 38 -13.38 -13.32 14.42
C ASP A 38 -13.48 -12.30 15.56
N TYR A 39 -14.54 -11.49 15.54
CA TYR A 39 -14.86 -10.61 16.65
C TYR A 39 -16.36 -10.57 16.92
N ALA A 40 -16.76 -10.35 18.17
CA ALA A 40 -18.17 -10.27 18.54
C ALA A 40 -18.72 -8.86 18.25
N ILE A 41 -19.71 -8.77 17.36
CA ILE A 41 -20.41 -7.52 17.02
C ILE A 41 -21.85 -7.52 17.53
N PRO A 42 -22.44 -6.36 17.87
CA PRO A 42 -23.86 -6.27 18.21
C PRO A 42 -24.71 -6.56 16.97
N HIS A 43 -25.57 -7.56 17.06
CA HIS A 43 -26.57 -7.86 16.05
C HIS A 43 -27.77 -6.91 16.22
N VAL A 44 -28.43 -6.56 15.11
CA VAL A 44 -29.60 -5.65 15.11
C VAL A 44 -30.78 -6.18 15.94
N GLN A 45 -30.82 -7.48 16.24
CA GLN A 45 -31.82 -8.10 17.10
C GLN A 45 -31.44 -8.12 18.60
N GLY A 46 -30.36 -7.44 19.01
CA GLY A 46 -29.99 -7.26 20.41
C GLY A 46 -29.08 -8.32 21.03
N HIS A 47 -28.70 -9.37 20.28
CA HIS A 47 -27.68 -10.33 20.71
C HIS A 47 -26.32 -10.03 20.07
N LYS A 48 -25.26 -10.74 20.45
CA LYS A 48 -23.97 -10.68 19.74
C LYS A 48 -23.95 -11.67 18.57
N THR A 49 -23.23 -11.36 17.50
CA THR A 49 -22.94 -12.27 16.38
C THR A 49 -21.46 -12.14 15.99
N THR A 50 -20.96 -13.05 15.18
CA THR A 50 -19.58 -12.99 14.65
C THR A 50 -19.51 -11.99 13.50
N GLY A 51 -18.60 -11.03 13.63
CA GLY A 51 -18.06 -10.23 12.54
C GLY A 51 -16.59 -10.58 12.30
N TYR A 52 -15.99 -9.94 11.30
CA TYR A 52 -14.60 -10.19 10.90
C TYR A 52 -13.84 -8.89 10.74
N TYR A 53 -12.60 -8.87 11.23
CA TYR A 53 -11.62 -7.84 10.95
C TYR A 53 -10.41 -8.45 10.25
N LEU A 54 -9.54 -7.58 9.71
CA LEU A 54 -8.19 -8.02 9.37
C LEU A 54 -7.52 -8.57 10.64
N ARG A 55 -6.79 -9.67 10.52
CA ARG A 55 -6.04 -10.20 11.65
C ARG A 55 -5.09 -9.15 12.20
N ASN A 56 -5.22 -8.84 13.49
CA ASN A 56 -4.45 -7.82 14.19
C ASN A 56 -4.65 -6.41 13.58
N GLU A 57 -5.87 -6.05 13.16
CA GLU A 57 -6.15 -4.76 12.49
C GLU A 57 -5.74 -3.55 13.33
N ALA A 58 -6.09 -3.55 14.63
CA ALA A 58 -5.78 -2.45 15.55
C ALA A 58 -4.28 -2.29 15.84
N THR A 59 -3.47 -3.31 15.52
CA THR A 59 -2.00 -3.28 15.58
C THR A 59 -1.40 -3.41 14.18
N THR A 60 -2.09 -2.86 13.17
CA THR A 60 -1.59 -2.72 11.81
C THR A 60 -1.30 -1.26 11.49
N SER A 61 -0.18 -1.00 10.83
CA SER A 61 0.18 0.33 10.29
C SER A 61 0.11 0.36 8.77
N ILE A 62 -0.70 1.26 8.21
CA ILE A 62 -0.77 1.58 6.78
C ILE A 62 0.14 2.78 6.52
N ILE A 63 1.22 2.57 5.75
CA ILE A 63 2.16 3.62 5.37
C ILE A 63 1.92 3.97 3.90
N ALA A 64 1.37 5.16 3.66
CA ALA A 64 1.23 5.76 2.35
C ALA A 64 2.57 6.33 1.88
N LEU A 65 3.13 5.77 0.80
CA LEU A 65 4.34 6.27 0.19
C LEU A 65 4.00 7.50 -0.65
N MET A 66 4.37 8.67 -0.13
CA MET A 66 3.99 9.93 -0.72
C MET A 66 4.77 10.21 -2.01
N ARG A 67 4.18 10.90 -2.97
CA ARG A 67 2.78 11.38 -2.99
C ARG A 67 1.84 10.40 -3.70
N GLY A 68 2.38 9.53 -4.54
CA GLY A 68 1.61 8.66 -5.43
C GLY A 68 0.74 7.64 -4.69
N GLY A 69 1.19 7.11 -3.56
CA GLY A 69 0.50 6.07 -2.81
C GLY A 69 -0.76 6.51 -2.05
N GLU A 70 -0.85 7.79 -1.66
CA GLU A 70 -1.88 8.28 -0.72
C GLU A 70 -3.31 7.93 -1.15
N PRO A 71 -3.78 8.24 -2.37
CA PRO A 71 -5.17 7.96 -2.72
C PRO A 71 -5.50 6.47 -2.70
N MET A 72 -4.52 5.59 -3.00
CA MET A 72 -4.71 4.15 -2.87
C MET A 72 -4.72 3.72 -1.41
N ALA A 73 -3.84 4.28 -0.58
CA ALA A 73 -3.77 4.00 0.84
C ALA A 73 -5.08 4.36 1.54
N PHE A 74 -5.73 5.47 1.19
CA PHE A 74 -7.07 5.79 1.70
C PHE A 74 -8.10 4.70 1.38
N GLY A 75 -8.02 4.10 0.18
CA GLY A 75 -8.86 2.95 -0.15
C GLY A 75 -8.58 1.73 0.72
N VAL A 76 -7.32 1.51 1.12
CA VAL A 76 -6.94 0.43 2.05
C VAL A 76 -7.46 0.73 3.46
N SER A 77 -7.31 1.96 3.96
CA SER A 77 -7.78 2.34 5.29
C SER A 77 -9.30 2.38 5.42
N GLU A 78 -10.03 2.63 4.32
CA GLU A 78 -11.50 2.46 4.29
C GLU A 78 -11.91 1.00 4.60
N VAL A 79 -11.07 0.02 4.27
CA VAL A 79 -11.33 -1.41 4.54
C VAL A 79 -10.84 -1.82 5.93
N PHE A 80 -9.75 -1.23 6.40
CA PHE A 80 -9.12 -1.54 7.69
C PHE A 80 -9.14 -0.30 8.62
N PRO A 81 -10.34 0.13 9.07
CA PRO A 81 -10.51 1.40 9.78
C PRO A 81 -9.80 1.49 11.13
N GLN A 82 -9.41 0.37 11.74
CA GLN A 82 -8.67 0.39 13.02
C GLN A 82 -7.16 0.53 12.84
N ALA A 83 -6.64 0.34 11.62
CA ALA A 83 -5.22 0.43 11.35
C ALA A 83 -4.71 1.88 11.46
N MET A 84 -3.52 2.07 12.01
CA MET A 84 -2.84 3.36 12.05
C MET A 84 -2.52 3.82 10.62
N PHE A 85 -2.77 5.09 10.30
CA PHE A 85 -2.47 5.65 8.98
C PHE A 85 -1.30 6.64 9.03
N ILE A 86 -0.27 6.41 8.21
CA ILE A 86 0.96 7.20 8.19
C ILE A 86 1.21 7.73 6.77
N HIS A 87 1.43 9.03 6.64
CA HIS A 87 1.98 9.62 5.43
C HIS A 87 3.51 9.63 5.51
N ALA A 88 4.21 9.05 4.55
CA ALA A 88 5.67 9.04 4.52
C ALA A 88 6.22 9.47 3.16
N SER A 89 6.90 10.61 3.11
CA SER A 89 7.60 11.09 1.91
C SER A 89 9.02 10.55 1.79
N SER A 90 9.57 10.08 2.91
CA SER A 90 10.87 9.45 2.99
C SER A 90 10.89 8.36 4.06
N VAL A 91 11.91 7.49 4.02
CA VAL A 91 12.13 6.49 5.08
C VAL A 91 12.39 7.12 6.45
N GLY A 92 12.81 8.39 6.49
CA GLY A 92 12.98 9.16 7.72
C GLY A 92 11.67 9.41 8.46
N ASP A 93 10.55 9.44 7.74
CA ASP A 93 9.22 9.72 8.28
C ASP A 93 8.64 8.50 9.03
N VAL A 94 9.13 7.29 8.76
CA VAL A 94 8.80 6.11 9.56
C VAL A 94 9.58 6.16 10.87
N LYS A 95 8.87 6.35 11.98
CA LYS A 95 9.42 6.46 13.34
C LYS A 95 9.14 5.18 14.14
N MET A 96 9.83 5.03 15.26
CA MET A 96 9.68 3.86 16.13
C MET A 96 8.23 3.65 16.57
N HIS A 97 7.54 4.70 17.04
CA HIS A 97 6.15 4.62 17.48
C HIS A 97 5.14 4.31 16.36
N HIS A 98 5.54 4.33 15.09
CA HIS A 98 4.69 3.88 13.98
C HIS A 98 4.69 2.36 13.82
N VAL A 99 5.66 1.64 14.40
CA VAL A 99 5.86 0.20 14.18
C VAL A 99 6.04 -0.60 15.47
N GLN A 100 6.45 0.05 16.56
CA GLN A 100 6.63 -0.60 17.85
C GLN A 100 5.28 -1.16 18.34
N GLY A 101 5.27 -2.46 18.64
CA GLY A 101 4.06 -3.17 19.08
C GLY A 101 3.03 -3.42 17.97
N GLN A 102 3.34 -3.07 16.72
CA GLN A 102 2.52 -3.41 15.57
C GLN A 102 2.83 -4.84 15.11
N SER A 103 1.79 -5.58 14.72
CA SER A 103 1.91 -6.92 14.14
C SER A 103 2.11 -6.87 12.63
N ASN A 104 1.51 -5.88 11.96
CA ASN A 104 1.58 -5.76 10.51
C ASN A 104 1.96 -4.33 10.08
N VAL A 105 2.68 -4.21 8.97
CA VAL A 105 2.83 -2.98 8.19
C VAL A 105 2.39 -3.23 6.75
N ILE A 106 1.53 -2.35 6.26
CA ILE A 106 1.08 -2.31 4.88
C ILE A 106 1.73 -1.09 4.21
N LEU A 107 2.69 -1.32 3.32
CA LEU A 107 3.33 -0.27 2.51
C LEU A 107 2.52 -0.08 1.24
N VAL A 108 1.97 1.11 1.01
CA VAL A 108 1.10 1.37 -0.14
C VAL A 108 1.73 2.37 -1.10
N ASP A 109 1.91 1.96 -2.36
CA ASP A 109 2.32 2.84 -3.46
C ASP A 109 1.42 2.63 -4.68
N SER A 110 1.19 3.68 -5.45
CA SER A 110 0.42 3.54 -6.68
C SER A 110 1.19 2.83 -7.78
N VAL A 111 2.52 3.05 -7.85
CA VAL A 111 3.38 2.51 -8.90
C VAL A 111 4.77 2.21 -8.33
N VAL A 112 5.16 0.94 -8.33
CA VAL A 112 6.53 0.52 -8.01
C VAL A 112 7.33 0.47 -9.30
N ASN A 113 7.88 1.63 -9.71
CA ASN A 113 8.72 1.78 -10.90
C ASN A 113 10.15 1.29 -10.65
N SER A 114 10.83 1.92 -9.69
CA SER A 114 12.13 1.41 -9.22
C SER A 114 11.91 0.76 -7.87
N SER A 115 12.51 -0.39 -7.71
CA SER A 115 12.35 -1.18 -6.50
C SER A 115 13.09 -0.59 -5.29
N LYS A 116 13.83 0.52 -5.49
CA LYS A 116 14.68 1.18 -4.50
C LYS A 116 13.89 1.75 -3.32
N SER A 117 12.88 2.58 -3.60
CA SER A 117 12.11 3.26 -2.54
C SER A 117 11.46 2.26 -1.59
N VAL A 118 10.64 1.34 -2.12
CA VAL A 118 9.98 0.30 -1.31
C VAL A 118 10.98 -0.57 -0.56
N THR A 119 12.11 -0.92 -1.18
CA THR A 119 13.20 -1.65 -0.51
C THR A 119 13.75 -0.91 0.70
N GLU A 120 13.98 0.41 0.59
CA GLU A 120 14.48 1.22 1.70
C GLU A 120 13.43 1.33 2.81
N PHE A 121 12.14 1.42 2.47
CA PHE A 121 11.05 1.38 3.45
C PHE A 121 10.97 0.04 4.19
N ILE A 122 11.05 -1.09 3.49
CA ILE A 122 11.10 -2.42 4.13
C ILE A 122 12.27 -2.50 5.12
N LYS A 123 13.48 -2.13 4.67
CA LYS A 123 14.66 -2.11 5.53
C LYS A 123 14.49 -1.20 6.74
N ARG A 124 13.86 -0.04 6.57
CA ARG A 124 13.58 0.91 7.65
C ARG A 124 12.63 0.31 8.69
N VAL A 125 11.55 -0.31 8.24
CA VAL A 125 10.55 -0.97 9.09
C VAL A 125 11.19 -2.11 9.86
N VAL A 126 11.88 -3.03 9.18
CA VAL A 126 12.55 -4.17 9.83
C VAL A 126 13.62 -3.72 10.83
N ARG A 127 14.34 -2.63 10.54
CA ARG A 127 15.33 -2.08 11.48
C ARG A 127 14.69 -1.55 12.77
N LEU A 128 13.46 -1.06 12.69
CA LEU A 128 12.72 -0.52 13.83
C LEU A 128 11.98 -1.64 14.59
N GLU A 129 11.37 -2.57 13.88
CA GLU A 129 10.64 -3.71 14.43
C GLU A 129 10.95 -4.98 13.60
N PRO A 130 11.89 -5.85 14.06
CA PRO A 130 12.39 -6.97 13.26
C PRO A 130 11.38 -8.09 12.98
N ASN A 131 10.36 -8.25 13.83
CA ASN A 131 9.42 -9.38 13.77
C ASN A 131 8.07 -9.01 13.15
N ILE A 132 7.97 -7.85 12.50
CA ILE A 132 6.73 -7.36 11.91
C ILE A 132 6.43 -7.99 10.56
N ASN A 133 5.17 -8.33 10.31
CA ASN A 133 4.73 -8.81 9.00
C ASN A 133 4.60 -7.63 8.04
N ILE A 134 5.25 -7.71 6.87
CA ILE A 134 5.24 -6.62 5.90
C ILE A 134 4.49 -7.04 4.64
N THR A 135 3.50 -6.26 4.24
CA THR A 135 2.78 -6.40 2.97
C THR A 135 2.97 -5.15 2.13
N VAL A 136 3.43 -5.31 0.89
CA VAL A 136 3.50 -4.23 -0.10
C VAL A 136 2.24 -4.29 -0.97
N VAL A 137 1.53 -3.16 -1.09
CA VAL A 137 0.34 -3.01 -1.93
C VAL A 137 0.64 -2.02 -3.05
N ALA A 138 0.46 -2.47 -4.29
CA ALA A 138 0.78 -1.67 -5.46
C ALA A 138 -0.31 -1.68 -6.54
N GLY A 139 -0.55 -0.53 -7.15
CA GLY A 139 -1.39 -0.42 -8.34
C GLY A 139 -0.75 -0.98 -9.60
N VAL A 140 0.56 -0.85 -9.72
CA VAL A 140 1.38 -1.36 -10.83
C VAL A 140 2.74 -1.71 -10.26
N VAL A 141 3.29 -2.85 -10.63
CA VAL A 141 4.68 -3.22 -10.35
C VAL A 141 5.41 -3.46 -11.65
N GLN A 142 6.61 -2.92 -11.81
CA GLN A 142 7.43 -3.20 -12.99
C GLN A 142 7.96 -4.65 -12.94
N ALA A 143 7.93 -5.38 -14.06
CA ALA A 143 8.34 -6.79 -14.12
C ALA A 143 9.78 -7.01 -13.64
N GLU A 144 10.70 -6.13 -14.01
CA GLU A 144 12.10 -6.21 -13.61
C GLU A 144 12.29 -5.93 -12.12
N ALA A 145 11.39 -5.18 -11.48
CA ALA A 145 11.47 -4.97 -10.03
C ALA A 145 11.25 -6.27 -9.25
N ILE A 146 10.48 -7.22 -9.79
CA ILE A 146 10.14 -8.50 -9.16
C ILE A 146 10.92 -9.69 -9.72
N ALA A 147 11.76 -9.49 -10.74
CA ALA A 147 12.64 -10.54 -11.24
C ALA A 147 13.63 -10.99 -10.15
N GLU A 148 13.89 -12.30 -10.06
CA GLU A 148 14.49 -12.92 -8.87
C GLU A 148 15.87 -12.39 -8.48
N ASP A 149 16.63 -11.92 -9.47
CA ASP A 149 17.98 -11.39 -9.28
C ASP A 149 18.01 -9.94 -8.77
N TYR A 150 16.88 -9.25 -8.81
CA TYR A 150 16.80 -7.86 -8.41
C TYR A 150 16.73 -7.72 -6.89
N LEU A 151 17.24 -6.58 -6.42
CA LEU A 151 17.39 -6.28 -5.01
C LEU A 151 16.07 -6.39 -4.24
N PHE A 152 14.95 -6.00 -4.85
CA PHE A 152 13.64 -6.03 -4.20
C PHE A 152 13.14 -7.44 -3.99
N ALA A 153 13.16 -8.32 -5.00
CA ALA A 153 12.81 -9.73 -4.81
C ALA A 153 13.66 -10.38 -3.71
N LYS A 154 14.97 -10.08 -3.67
CA LYS A 154 15.88 -10.56 -2.62
C LYS A 154 15.52 -10.03 -1.22
N VAL A 155 15.16 -8.76 -1.11
CA VAL A 155 14.77 -8.12 0.17
C VAL A 155 13.41 -8.64 0.64
N MET A 156 12.44 -8.78 -0.26
CA MET A 156 11.13 -9.37 0.04
C MET A 156 11.29 -10.78 0.61
N ARG A 157 12.05 -11.65 -0.07
CA ARG A 157 12.32 -13.02 0.41
C ARG A 157 13.06 -13.04 1.74
N ARG A 158 14.10 -12.21 1.90
CA ARG A 158 14.90 -12.15 3.14
C ARG A 158 14.05 -11.82 4.37
N HIS A 159 13.04 -10.98 4.19
CA HIS A 159 12.19 -10.50 5.29
C HIS A 159 10.80 -11.13 5.29
N GLY A 160 10.55 -12.17 4.47
CA GLY A 160 9.24 -12.81 4.37
C GLY A 160 8.10 -11.87 3.99
N ALA A 161 8.39 -10.77 3.30
CA ALA A 161 7.38 -9.76 2.96
C ALA A 161 6.50 -10.23 1.80
N GLY A 162 5.20 -9.93 1.88
CA GLY A 162 4.23 -10.26 0.84
C GLY A 162 3.99 -9.10 -0.14
N LEU A 163 3.57 -9.43 -1.37
CA LEU A 163 3.28 -8.46 -2.43
C LEU A 163 1.87 -8.67 -2.97
N VAL A 164 1.06 -7.62 -2.91
CA VAL A 164 -0.24 -7.53 -3.57
C VAL A 164 -0.17 -6.47 -4.65
N ALA A 165 -0.32 -6.87 -5.91
CA ALA A 165 -0.28 -5.96 -7.04
C ALA A 165 -1.52 -6.14 -7.93
N LEU A 166 -2.12 -5.04 -8.36
CA LEU A 166 -3.22 -5.12 -9.33
C LEU A 166 -2.75 -5.66 -10.70
N ARG A 167 -1.53 -5.30 -11.10
CA ARG A 167 -0.93 -5.78 -12.35
C ARG A 167 0.60 -5.63 -12.33
N VAL A 168 1.24 -6.46 -13.15
CA VAL A 168 2.64 -6.33 -13.54
C VAL A 168 2.72 -5.57 -14.88
N SER A 169 3.77 -4.79 -15.09
CA SER A 169 4.03 -4.05 -16.32
C SER A 169 5.43 -4.36 -16.85
N GLU A 170 5.52 -4.79 -18.11
CA GLU A 170 6.81 -4.97 -18.81
C GLU A 170 7.43 -3.64 -19.25
N ASN A 171 6.63 -2.58 -19.35
CA ASN A 171 7.14 -1.27 -19.71
C ASN A 171 7.81 -0.60 -18.50
N LYS A 172 9.11 -0.32 -18.62
CA LYS A 172 9.85 0.56 -17.71
C LYS A 172 9.45 2.02 -17.96
N PHE A 173 8.53 2.55 -17.16
CA PHE A 173 8.18 3.96 -17.26
C PHE A 173 9.19 4.81 -16.47
N THR A 174 10.11 5.45 -17.18
CA THR A 174 10.87 6.60 -16.67
C THR A 174 10.02 7.83 -16.90
N GLY A 175 9.22 8.22 -15.91
CA GLY A 175 8.32 9.36 -16.06
C GLY A 175 9.07 10.63 -16.42
N THR A 176 8.69 11.26 -17.54
CA THR A 176 8.95 12.67 -17.77
C THR A 176 8.03 13.48 -16.84
N GLU A 177 8.51 14.58 -16.26
CA GLU A 177 7.90 15.35 -15.15
C GLU A 177 6.39 15.65 -15.32
N THR A 178 5.90 15.74 -16.56
CA THR A 178 4.50 15.99 -16.93
C THR A 178 3.57 14.76 -16.81
N THR A 179 4.10 13.55 -16.76
CA THR A 179 3.34 12.27 -16.71
C THR A 179 3.46 11.53 -15.37
N ASP A 180 4.16 12.13 -14.40
CA ASP A 180 4.30 11.58 -13.05
C ASP A 180 2.93 11.32 -12.39
N THR A 181 2.81 10.16 -11.74
CA THR A 181 1.55 9.75 -11.11
C THR A 181 1.15 10.72 -10.00
N GLY A 182 2.10 11.17 -9.18
CA GLY A 182 1.85 12.18 -8.16
C GLY A 182 1.32 13.48 -8.76
N ASN A 183 1.99 13.99 -9.80
CA ASN A 183 1.57 15.24 -10.45
C ASN A 183 0.16 15.16 -11.05
N ARG A 184 -0.20 14.03 -11.68
CA ARG A 184 -1.55 13.80 -12.21
C ARG A 184 -2.62 13.66 -11.12
N LEU A 185 -2.27 13.09 -9.96
CA LEU A 185 -3.19 12.94 -8.84
C LEU A 185 -3.57 14.29 -8.22
N PHE A 186 -2.66 15.26 -8.23
CA PHE A 186 -2.83 16.55 -7.56
C PHE A 186 -2.87 17.77 -8.48
N ASN A 187 -2.90 17.56 -9.80
CA ASN A 187 -2.89 18.63 -10.83
C ASN A 187 -1.68 19.57 -10.75
N THR A 188 -0.53 19.04 -10.35
CA THR A 188 0.74 19.80 -10.23
C THR A 188 1.68 19.58 -11.41
N THR A 189 1.14 19.23 -12.58
CA THR A 189 1.93 18.92 -13.79
C THR A 189 2.68 20.12 -14.38
N HIS A 190 2.44 21.33 -13.86
CA HIS A 190 3.10 22.58 -14.26
C HIS A 190 4.24 23.00 -13.31
N LEU A 191 4.47 22.27 -12.21
CA LEU A 191 5.50 22.58 -11.21
C LEU A 191 6.84 21.88 -11.50
N GLY A 192 7.22 21.80 -12.77
CA GLY A 192 8.53 21.27 -13.19
C GLY A 192 9.68 22.16 -12.73
#